data_AF-A0A9D8T6B7-F1
#
_entry.id   AF-A0A9D8T6B7-F1
#
_cell.length_a   1.000
_cell.length_b   1.000
_cell.length_c   1.000
_cell.angle_alpha   90.00
_cell.angle_beta   90.00
_cell.angle_gamma   90.00
#
_symmetry.space_group_name_H-M   'P 1'
#
loop_
_entity.id
_entity.type
_entity.pdbx_description
1 polymer ?
#
loop_
_entity_poly.entity_id
_entity_poly.type
_entity_poly.pdbx_seq_one_letter_code
_entity_poly.pdbx_strand_id
1 'polypeptide(L)'
;VSVDAPFVEGEDNNLLDVLVNDDAPIADRTLINDSLSREIDRALSTLTERESDIIKMFFGLGCQEMTLEEIGDKFGLTRERVRQIKEKAIRRLRQNSRSKLLKSYLG
;
A
#
# COMPACT_ATOMS: atom_id res chain seq x y z
N VAL A 1 5.21 46.50 -47.80
CA VAL A 1 5.68 45.33 -48.56
C VAL A 1 4.73 44.17 -48.30
N SER A 2 4.53 43.28 -49.27
CA SER A 2 3.48 42.25 -49.28
C SER A 2 4.10 40.89 -49.55
N VAL A 3 3.46 39.82 -49.04
CA VAL A 3 3.70 38.37 -49.29
C VAL A 3 5.16 37.89 -49.11
N ASP A 4 5.44 36.81 -48.39
CA ASP A 4 5.07 35.44 -48.75
C ASP A 4 5.33 34.49 -47.56
N ALA A 5 4.78 33.28 -47.58
CA ALA A 5 5.03 32.27 -46.55
C ALA A 5 5.24 30.88 -47.18
N PRO A 6 6.22 30.11 -46.69
CA PRO A 6 6.08 28.67 -46.63
C PRO A 6 6.27 28.08 -45.23
N PHE A 7 5.49 27.02 -44.98
CA PHE A 7 5.55 26.12 -43.82
C PHE A 7 6.91 25.39 -43.76
N VAL A 8 7.39 24.94 -42.59
CA VAL A 8 7.41 23.53 -42.10
C VAL A 8 8.49 23.52 -40.98
N GLU A 9 8.36 22.93 -39.80
CA GLU A 9 7.27 22.28 -39.03
C GLU A 9 7.63 22.34 -37.52
N GLY A 10 6.74 21.97 -36.59
CA GLY A 10 7.08 21.91 -35.16
C GLY A 10 5.91 21.95 -34.18
N GLU A 11 5.28 20.79 -33.97
CA GLU A 11 4.52 20.46 -32.76
C GLU A 11 5.34 20.85 -31.49
N ASP A 12 4.78 21.34 -30.39
CA ASP A 12 3.46 20.98 -29.85
C ASP A 12 2.87 22.03 -28.89
N ASN A 13 1.58 21.87 -28.59
CA ASN A 13 0.86 22.65 -27.59
C ASN A 13 1.35 22.32 -26.16
N ASN A 14 2.09 23.20 -25.49
CA ASN A 14 2.12 23.19 -24.02
C ASN A 14 2.63 24.48 -23.36
N LEU A 15 1.75 25.47 -23.21
CA LEU A 15 1.80 26.39 -22.07
C LEU A 15 0.40 26.84 -21.65
N LEU A 16 -0.54 25.89 -21.57
CA LEU A 16 -1.82 26.08 -20.86
C LEU A 16 -1.62 25.95 -19.34
N ASP A 17 -0.61 26.66 -18.86
CA ASP A 17 -0.10 26.78 -17.48
C ASP A 17 -1.02 27.65 -16.59
N VAL A 18 -2.34 27.48 -16.77
CA VAL A 18 -3.35 28.34 -16.11
C VAL A 18 -4.58 27.56 -15.64
N LEU A 19 -4.51 26.21 -15.60
CA LEU A 19 -5.47 25.38 -14.87
C LEU A 19 -4.73 24.29 -14.09
N VAL A 20 -3.94 24.70 -13.10
CA VAL A 20 -3.57 23.83 -11.97
C VAL A 20 -4.87 23.44 -11.27
N ASN A 21 -5.37 22.26 -11.60
CA ASN A 21 -6.59 21.72 -11.04
C ASN A 21 -6.26 21.08 -9.68
N ASP A 22 -6.49 21.82 -8.60
CA ASP A 22 -6.09 21.47 -7.22
C ASP A 22 -6.72 20.16 -6.68
N ASP A 23 -7.69 19.59 -7.42
CA ASP A 23 -8.30 18.28 -7.13
C ASP A 23 -7.46 17.07 -7.62
N ALA A 24 -6.48 17.28 -8.52
CA ALA A 24 -5.67 16.22 -9.11
C ALA A 24 -4.86 15.34 -8.11
N PRO A 25 -4.26 15.85 -7.00
CA PRO A 25 -3.45 15.01 -6.11
C PRO A 25 -4.28 14.09 -5.19
N ILE A 26 -5.61 14.21 -5.17
CA ILE A 26 -6.50 13.40 -4.33
C ILE A 26 -6.77 12.02 -4.98
N ALA A 27 -6.92 11.99 -6.30
CA ALA A 27 -7.16 10.76 -7.07
C ALA A 27 -5.98 9.78 -6.97
N ASP A 28 -4.75 10.23 -7.21
CA ASP A 28 -3.57 9.36 -7.14
C ASP A 28 -3.33 8.81 -5.73
N ARG A 29 -3.49 9.66 -4.69
CA ARG A 29 -3.35 9.23 -3.30
C ARG A 29 -4.40 8.20 -2.89
N THR A 30 -5.64 8.33 -3.35
CA THR A 30 -6.68 7.33 -3.06
C THR A 30 -6.40 6.01 -3.80
N LEU A 31 -6.04 6.07 -5.09
CA LEU A 31 -5.66 4.88 -5.89
C LEU A 31 -4.44 4.12 -5.34
N ILE A 32 -3.43 4.84 -4.83
CA ILE A 32 -2.24 4.23 -4.21
C ILE A 32 -2.61 3.54 -2.89
N ASN A 33 -3.42 4.17 -2.03
CA ASN A 33 -3.88 3.56 -0.78
C ASN A 33 -4.74 2.31 -1.03
N ASP A 34 -5.64 2.36 -2.01
CA ASP A 34 -6.44 1.21 -2.45
C ASP A 34 -5.56 0.05 -2.94
N SER A 35 -4.52 0.37 -3.73
CA SER A 35 -3.57 -0.61 -4.25
C SER A 35 -2.73 -1.24 -3.13
N LEU A 36 -2.27 -0.43 -2.18
CA LEU A 36 -1.52 -0.87 -1.00
C LEU A 36 -2.37 -1.79 -0.12
N SER A 37 -3.61 -1.41 0.17
CA SER A 37 -4.54 -2.19 0.98
C SER A 37 -4.80 -3.57 0.35
N ARG A 38 -5.03 -3.62 -0.98
CA ARG A 38 -5.20 -4.87 -1.74
C ARG A 38 -3.95 -5.76 -1.71
N GLU A 39 -2.75 -5.21 -1.79
CA GLU A 39 -1.51 -6.00 -1.66
C GLU A 39 -1.26 -6.47 -0.23
N ILE A 40 -1.64 -5.69 0.79
CA ILE A 40 -1.63 -6.12 2.20
C ILE A 40 -2.57 -7.31 2.39
N ASP A 41 -3.84 -7.22 1.99
CA ASP A 41 -4.79 -8.34 2.10
C ASP A 41 -4.31 -9.58 1.32
N ARG A 42 -3.74 -9.39 0.12
CA ARG A 42 -3.15 -10.47 -0.69
C ARG A 42 -1.89 -11.09 -0.06
N ALA A 43 -1.16 -10.35 0.76
CA ALA A 43 -0.04 -10.87 1.53
C ALA A 43 -0.55 -11.65 2.75
N LEU A 44 -1.52 -11.09 3.49
CA LEU A 44 -2.17 -11.73 4.64
C LEU A 44 -2.91 -13.01 4.27
N SER A 45 -3.50 -13.09 3.08
CA SER A 45 -4.15 -14.32 2.56
C SER A 45 -3.18 -15.48 2.31
N THR A 46 -1.86 -15.28 2.47
CA THR A 46 -0.85 -16.37 2.46
C THR A 46 -0.53 -16.93 3.84
N LEU A 47 -1.07 -16.30 4.89
CA LEU A 47 -0.98 -16.76 6.28
C LEU A 47 -2.18 -17.65 6.62
N THR A 48 -2.08 -18.38 7.73
CA THR A 48 -3.30 -18.98 8.32
C THR A 48 -4.21 -17.88 8.86
N GLU A 49 -5.53 -18.11 8.91
CA GLU A 49 -6.53 -17.17 9.45
C GLU A 49 -6.09 -16.56 10.79
N ARG A 50 -5.70 -17.40 11.76
CA ARG A 50 -5.18 -16.96 13.07
C ARG A 50 -3.86 -16.16 13.00
N GLU A 51 -2.97 -16.45 12.05
CA GLU A 51 -1.76 -15.64 11.82
C GLU A 51 -2.10 -14.29 11.16
N SER A 52 -3.06 -14.25 10.22
CA SER A 52 -3.60 -13.04 9.61
C SER A 52 -4.24 -12.14 10.67
N ASP A 53 -5.16 -12.67 11.48
CA ASP A 53 -5.92 -11.89 12.45
C ASP A 53 -5.04 -11.28 13.55
N ILE A 54 -4.05 -12.03 14.04
CA ILE A 54 -3.05 -11.52 14.99
C ILE A 54 -2.23 -10.38 14.37
N ILE A 55 -1.89 -10.47 13.08
CA ILE A 55 -1.18 -9.40 12.36
C ILE A 55 -2.12 -8.20 12.11
N LYS A 56 -3.38 -8.42 11.73
CA LYS A 56 -4.37 -7.36 11.53
C LYS A 56 -4.60 -6.55 12.81
N MET A 57 -4.85 -7.23 13.94
CA MET A 57 -5.04 -6.58 15.23
C MET A 57 -3.76 -5.91 15.75
N PHE A 58 -2.57 -6.48 15.51
CA PHE A 58 -1.32 -5.86 15.97
C PHE A 58 -0.93 -4.58 15.20
N PHE A 59 -1.36 -4.44 13.93
CA PHE A 59 -1.03 -3.29 13.08
C PHE A 59 -2.23 -2.38 12.75
N GLY A 60 -3.41 -2.64 13.32
CA GLY A 60 -4.63 -1.85 13.04
C GLY A 60 -5.17 -2.00 11.60
N LEU A 61 -4.94 -3.13 10.94
CA LEU A 61 -5.31 -3.32 9.54
C LEU A 61 -6.80 -3.68 9.41
N GLY A 62 -7.63 -2.67 9.14
CA GLY A 62 -9.09 -2.82 9.05
C GLY A 62 -9.80 -2.98 10.39
N CYS A 63 -9.08 -2.78 11.50
CA CYS A 63 -9.60 -2.83 12.87
C CYS A 63 -8.77 -1.90 13.77
N GLN A 64 -9.20 -1.67 15.02
CA GLN A 64 -8.37 -0.96 16.00
C GLN A 64 -7.08 -1.75 16.28
N GLU A 65 -5.96 -1.04 16.48
CA GLU A 65 -4.72 -1.65 16.95
C GLU A 65 -4.86 -2.18 18.39
N MET A 66 -4.20 -3.29 18.68
CA MET A 66 -4.24 -3.97 19.98
C MET A 66 -2.84 -4.43 20.37
N THR A 67 -2.54 -4.37 21.67
CA THR A 67 -1.27 -4.83 22.23
C THR A 67 -1.15 -6.37 22.19
N LEU A 68 0.07 -6.88 22.33
CA LEU A 68 0.32 -8.33 22.43
C LEU A 68 -0.37 -9.01 23.63
N GLU A 69 -0.77 -8.22 24.62
CA GLU A 69 -1.46 -8.68 25.84
C GLU A 69 -2.96 -8.81 25.59
N GLU A 70 -3.60 -7.76 25.07
CA GLU A 70 -5.03 -7.79 24.69
C GLU A 70 -5.32 -8.81 23.57
N ILE A 71 -4.40 -8.97 22.61
CA ILE A 71 -4.47 -10.05 21.60
C ILE A 71 -4.28 -11.41 22.27
N GLY A 72 -3.43 -11.50 23.30
CA GLY A 72 -3.25 -12.71 24.11
C GLY A 72 -4.55 -13.14 24.75
N ASP A 73 -5.18 -12.25 25.51
CA ASP A 73 -6.44 -12.48 26.20
C ASP A 73 -7.56 -12.88 25.23
N LYS A 74 -7.70 -12.15 24.11
CA LYS A 74 -8.71 -12.41 23.08
C LYS A 74 -8.57 -13.78 22.40
N PHE A 75 -7.35 -14.30 22.27
CA PHE A 75 -7.07 -15.60 21.65
C PHE A 75 -6.81 -16.74 22.65
N GLY A 76 -6.88 -16.50 23.96
CA GLY A 76 -6.50 -17.47 25.00
C GLY A 76 -5.02 -17.88 24.92
N LEU A 77 -4.13 -16.94 24.62
CA LEU A 77 -2.70 -17.14 24.40
C LEU A 77 -1.87 -16.27 25.35
N THR A 78 -0.70 -16.76 25.76
CA THR A 78 0.27 -15.90 26.45
C THR A 78 0.83 -14.84 25.48
N ARG A 79 1.16 -13.66 26.01
CA ARG A 79 1.84 -12.57 25.28
C ARG A 79 3.04 -13.06 24.45
N GLU A 80 3.85 -13.94 25.02
CA GLU A 80 5.01 -14.53 24.32
C GLU A 80 4.59 -15.46 23.17
N ARG A 81 3.49 -16.20 23.32
CA ARG A 81 2.96 -17.01 22.22
C ARG A 81 2.43 -16.16 21.08
N VAL A 82 1.79 -15.02 21.37
CA VAL A 82 1.40 -14.02 20.35
C VAL A 82 2.64 -13.46 19.65
N ARG A 83 3.71 -13.11 20.39
CA ARG A 83 4.99 -12.65 19.81
C ARG A 83 5.57 -13.67 18.83
N GLN A 84 5.63 -14.95 19.22
CA GLN A 84 6.12 -16.04 18.37
C GLN A 84 5.30 -16.20 17.08
N ILE A 85 3.96 -16.14 17.18
CA ILE A 85 3.08 -16.24 16.01
C ILE A 85 3.31 -15.04 15.08
N LYS A 86 3.41 -13.82 15.63
CA LYS A 86 3.73 -12.61 14.87
C LYS A 86 5.05 -12.72 14.11
N GLU A 87 6.12 -13.15 14.77
CA GLU A 87 7.44 -13.31 14.14
C GLU A 87 7.45 -14.39 13.06
N LYS A 88 6.74 -15.50 13.30
CA LYS A 88 6.56 -16.56 12.29
C LYS A 88 5.77 -16.07 11.08
N ALA A 89 4.71 -15.29 11.29
CA ALA A 89 3.92 -14.68 10.23
C ALA A 89 4.76 -13.67 9.42
N ILE A 90 5.47 -12.74 10.08
CA ILE A 90 6.38 -11.80 9.41
C ILE A 90 7.47 -12.54 8.61
N ARG A 91 8.04 -13.62 9.15
CA ARG A 91 9.01 -14.46 8.43
C ARG A 91 8.38 -15.10 7.19
N ARG A 92 7.16 -15.63 7.28
CA ARG A 92 6.40 -16.15 6.13
C ARG A 92 6.16 -15.08 5.08
N LEU A 93 5.68 -13.89 5.46
CA LEU A 93 5.46 -12.76 4.55
C LEU A 93 6.74 -12.30 3.84
N ARG A 94 7.90 -12.34 4.52
CA ARG A 94 9.22 -12.02 3.92
C ARG A 94 9.69 -13.10 2.94
N GLN A 95 9.46 -14.37 3.25
CA GLN A 95 9.91 -15.53 2.46
C GLN A 95 9.01 -15.81 1.25
N ASN A 96 7.70 -15.59 1.37
CA ASN A 96 6.79 -15.68 0.23
C ASN A 96 7.12 -14.56 -0.78
N SER A 97 7.31 -14.93 -2.04
CA SER A 97 8.06 -14.13 -3.03
C SER A 97 7.31 -12.90 -3.58
N ARG A 98 6.34 -12.35 -2.84
CA ARG A 98 5.69 -11.05 -3.12
C ARG A 98 6.38 -9.85 -2.46
N SER A 99 7.38 -10.07 -1.61
CA SER A 99 8.23 -9.01 -1.05
C SER A 99 9.01 -8.19 -2.10
N LYS A 100 9.04 -8.62 -3.38
CA LYS A 100 9.49 -7.79 -4.51
C LYS A 100 8.51 -6.66 -4.85
N LEU A 101 7.19 -6.90 -4.83
CA LEU A 101 6.19 -5.90 -5.20
C LEU A 101 6.03 -4.84 -4.10
N LEU A 102 6.02 -5.27 -2.83
CA LEU A 102 6.00 -4.34 -1.69
C LEU A 102 7.26 -3.45 -1.61
N LYS A 103 8.41 -3.93 -2.13
CA LYS A 103 9.63 -3.11 -2.23
C LYS A 103 9.57 -2.07 -3.34
N SER A 104 8.90 -2.33 -4.48
CA SER A 104 8.74 -1.30 -5.52
C SER A 104 7.85 -0.12 -5.11
N TYR A 105 7.09 -0.25 -4.02
CA TYR A 105 6.33 0.87 -3.41
C TYR A 105 7.11 1.64 -2.32
N LEU A 106 8.36 1.26 -2.01
CA LEU A 106 9.15 1.85 -0.91
C LEU A 106 10.29 2.78 -1.34
N GLY A 107 10.63 2.81 -2.64
CA GLY A 107 11.78 3.58 -3.17
C GLY A 107 13.08 2.79 -3.13
#